data_AF-A0A3D4NPH5-F1
#
_entry.id   AF-A0A3D4NPH5-F1
#
_cell.length_a   1.000
_cell.length_b   1.000
_cell.length_c   1.000
_cell.angle_alpha   90.00
_cell.angle_beta   90.00
_cell.angle_gamma   90.00
#
_symmetry.space_group_name_H-M   'P 1'
#
loop_
_entity.id
_entity.type
_entity.pdbx_description
1 polymer ?
#
loop_
_entity_poly.entity_id
_entity_poly.type
_entity_poly.pdbx_seq_one_letter_code
_entity_poly.pdbx_strand_id
1 'polypeptide(L)' 'VDIETDKVVLEVLATADGVLGAIVKNEGDTVLSDEILGSIEAGGAAAAPAAAAAPAAAQAAAP' A
#
# COMPACT_ATOMS: atom_id res chain seq x y z
N VAL A 1 -1.68 -10.34 -3.90
CA VAL A 1 -1.91 -10.34 -2.42
C VAL A 1 -1.93 -11.80 -2.03
N ASP A 2 -1.03 -12.19 -1.14
CA ASP A 2 -0.86 -13.59 -0.75
C ASP A 2 -1.32 -13.77 0.70
N ILE A 3 -2.07 -14.83 0.96
CA ILE A 3 -2.58 -15.18 2.29
C ILE A 3 -2.03 -16.54 2.67
N GLU A 4 -1.28 -16.57 3.77
CA GLU A 4 -0.79 -17.81 4.36
C GLU A 4 -1.84 -18.40 5.29
N THR A 5 -2.14 -19.68 5.09
CA THR A 5 -2.94 -20.50 6.00
C THR A 5 -2.09 -21.67 6.48
N ASP A 6 -2.52 -22.36 7.55
CA ASP A 6 -1.80 -23.49 8.17
C ASP A 6 -1.40 -24.62 7.20
N LYS A 7 -2.03 -24.69 6.02
CA LYS A 7 -1.79 -25.76 5.05
C LYS A 7 -1.38 -25.29 3.67
N VAL A 8 -1.74 -24.07 3.28
CA VAL A 8 -1.49 -23.54 1.93
C VAL A 8 -1.31 -22.03 1.93
N VAL A 9 -0.51 -21.53 1.00
CA VAL A 9 -0.48 -20.11 0.62
C VAL A 9 -1.43 -19.92 -0.55
N LEU A 10 -2.33 -18.96 -0.46
CA LEU A 10 -3.32 -18.65 -1.48
C LEU A 10 -3.08 -17.25 -2.04
N GLU A 11 -3.08 -17.12 -3.36
CA GLU A 11 -3.05 -15.84 -4.04
C GLU A 11 -4.48 -15.34 -4.27
N VAL A 12 -4.76 -14.11 -3.86
CA VAL A 12 -6.02 -13.43 -4.16
C VAL A 12 -5.82 -12.52 -5.37
N LEU A 13 -6.55 -12.84 -6.44
CA LEU A 13 -6.55 -12.07 -7.68
C LEU A 13 -7.34 -10.77 -7.53
N ALA A 14 -6.91 -9.73 -8.25
CA ALA A 14 -7.65 -8.47 -8.34
C ALA A 14 -8.97 -8.68 -9.09
N THR A 15 -10.03 -8.03 -8.61
CA THR A 15 -11.37 -8.10 -9.23
C THR A 15 -11.54 -7.16 -10.42
N ALA A 16 -10.67 -6.16 -10.56
CA ALA A 16 -10.67 -5.18 -11.65
C ALA A 16 -9.26 -4.62 -11.88
N ASP A 17 -9.01 -4.11 -13.09
CA ASP A 17 -7.80 -3.37 -13.42
C ASP A 17 -7.76 -2.01 -12.72
N GLY A 18 -6.64 -1.66 -12.10
CA GLY A 18 -6.51 -0.42 -11.35
C GLY A 18 -5.21 -0.33 -10.55
N VAL A 19 -5.17 0.63 -9.63
CA VAL A 19 -4.06 0.82 -8.68
C VAL A 19 -4.51 0.55 -7.26
N LEU A 20 -3.59 0.12 -6.40
CA LEU A 20 -3.88 -0.14 -4.99
C LEU A 20 -4.23 1.18 -4.31
N GLY A 21 -5.45 1.27 -3.78
CA GLY A 21 -5.93 2.41 -2.99
C GLY A 21 -5.56 2.26 -1.53
N ALA A 22 -6.54 2.45 -0.63
CA ALA A 22 -6.33 2.29 0.80
C ALA A 22 -6.06 0.83 1.17
N ILE A 23 -4.99 0.61 1.94
CA ILE A 23 -4.64 -0.68 2.56
C ILE A 23 -5.24 -0.70 3.97
N VAL A 24 -6.08 -1.70 4.25
CA VAL A 24 -6.76 -1.85 5.55
C VAL A 24 -6.05 -2.88 6.42
N LYS A 25 -5.48 -3.93 5.81
CA LYS A 25 -4.70 -4.97 6.46
C LYS A 25 -3.26 -4.92 5.98
N ASN A 26 -2.32 -4.82 6.91
CA ASN A 26 -0.90 -4.77 6.60
C ASN A 26 -0.30 -6.17 6.51
N GLU A 27 0.95 -6.25 6.08
CA GLU A 27 1.70 -7.50 6.06
C GLU A 27 1.84 -8.09 7.47
N GLY A 28 1.56 -9.39 7.60
CA GLY A 28 1.60 -10.11 8.88
C GLY A 28 0.33 -9.98 9.73
N ASP A 29 -0.65 -9.17 9.33
CA ASP A 29 -1.93 -9.09 10.04
C ASP A 29 -2.74 -10.38 9.85
N THR A 30 -3.41 -10.82 10.92
CA THR A 30 -4.38 -11.91 10.83
C THR A 30 -5.67 -11.39 10.17
N VAL A 31 -6.11 -12.13 9.16
CA VAL A 31 -7.31 -11.84 8.39
C VAL A 31 -8.36 -12.92 8.64
N LEU A 32 -9.60 -12.50 8.89
CA LEU A 32 -10.73 -13.41 8.99
C LEU A 32 -11.43 -13.56 7.64
N SER A 33 -12.22 -14.62 7.47
CA SER A 33 -13.02 -14.81 6.26
C SER A 33 -13.96 -13.61 6.03
N ASP A 34 -14.09 -13.20 4.77
CA ASP A 34 -14.90 -12.08 4.30
C ASP A 34 -14.50 -10.68 4.82
N GLU A 35 -13.31 -10.54 5.42
CA GLU A 35 -12.79 -9.22 5.80
C GLU A 35 -12.24 -8.43 4.60
N ILE A 36 -12.39 -7.10 4.69
CA ILE A 36 -11.83 -6.16 3.70
C ILE A 36 -10.33 -6.00 3.94
N LEU A 37 -9.54 -6.33 2.92
CA LEU A 37 -8.08 -6.20 2.92
C LEU A 37 -7.61 -4.81 2.47
N GLY A 38 -8.35 -4.22 1.53
CA GLY A 38 -8.01 -2.94 0.91
C GLY A 38 -8.99 -2.61 -0.21
N SER A 39 -8.69 -1.54 -0.94
CA SER A 39 -9.48 -1.06 -2.07
C SER A 39 -8.62 -0.94 -3.33
N ILE A 40 -9.25 -1.12 -4.48
CA ILE A 40 -8.63 -0.93 -5.81
C ILE A 40 -9.32 0.28 -6.45
N GLU A 41 -8.52 1.24 -6.91
CA GLU A 41 -9.01 2.38 -7.68
C GLU A 41 -9.04 2.02 -9.17
N ALA A 42 -10.24 1.70 -9.66
CA ALA A 42 -10.45 1.32 -11.06
C ALA A 42 -10.10 2.47 -12.01
N GLY A 43 -9.23 2.21 -12.99
CA GLY A 43 -8.80 3.21 -13.98
C GLY A 43 -7.85 4.30 -13.44
N GLY A 44 -7.28 4.14 -12.24
CA GLY A 44 -6.36 5.12 -11.66
C GLY A 44 -4.97 5.06 -12.28
N ALA A 45 -4.42 6.23 -12.65
CA ALA A 45 -2.98 6.39 -12.82
C ALA A 45 -2.31 6.29 -11.44
N ALA A 46 -1.20 5.55 -11.34
CA ALA A 46 -0.47 5.40 -10.08
C ALA A 46 -0.19 6.77 -9.46
N ALA A 47 -0.70 6.99 -8.23
CA ALA A 47 -0.44 8.22 -7.51
C ALA A 47 1.07 8.37 -7.34
N ALA A 48 1.61 9.51 -7.81
CA ALA A 48 3.04 9.80 -7.70
C ALA A 48 3.47 9.71 -6.23
N PRO A 49 4.60 9.05 -5.92
CA PRO A 49 5.09 9.01 -4.55
C PRO A 49 5.24 10.44 -4.04
N ALA A 50 4.60 10.74 -2.92
CA ALA A 50 4.70 12.05 -2.30
C ALA A 50 6.18 12.35 -2.07
N ALA A 51 6.69 13.35 -2.77
CA ALA A 51 8.08 13.78 -2.65
C ALA A 51 8.34 14.12 -1.19
N ALA A 52 9.18 13.33 -0.52
CA ALA A 52 9.68 13.64 0.79
C ALA A 52 10.31 15.04 0.72
N ALA A 53 9.76 15.97 1.51
CA ALA A 53 10.25 17.33 1.57
C ALA A 53 11.73 17.29 1.99
N ALA A 54 12.61 17.69 1.08
CA ALA A 54 14.01 17.87 1.36
C ALA A 54 14.16 18.88 2.51
N PRO A 55 14.95 18.60 3.55
CA PRO A 55 15.21 19.59 4.59
C PRO A 55 15.92 20.79 3.95
N ALA A 56 15.34 21.96 4.20
CA ALA A 56 15.78 23.24 3.73
C ALA A 56 17.25 23.51 4.09
N ALA A 57 17.91 24.20 3.16
CA ALA A 57 19.28 24.66 3.20
C ALA A 57 19.72 25.22 4.56
N ALA A 58 20.76 24.61 5.14
CA ALA A 58 21.65 25.29 6.06
C ALA A 58 22.76 25.96 5.25
N GLN A 59 22.52 27.20 4.80
CA GLN A 59 23.57 28.12 4.39
C GLN A 59 23.27 29.52 4.95
N ALA A 60 24.12 29.95 5.89
CA ALA A 60 24.55 31.32 6.20
C ALA A 60 25.01 31.34 7.67
N ALA A 61 26.32 31.28 7.90
CA ALA A 61 27.15 32.47 8.17
C ALA A 61 27.08 32.89 9.64
N ALA A 62 28.16 32.62 10.38
CA ALA A 62 28.44 33.29 11.64
C ALA A 62 29.62 34.27 11.40
N PRO A 63 29.59 35.47 12.01
CA PRO A 63 30.61 36.50 11.87
C PRO A 63 31.94 36.15 12.57
#